data_AF-A0A0N5ARA2-F1
#
_entry.id   AF-A0A0N5ARA2-F1
#
_cell.length_a   1.000
_cell.length_b   1.000
_cell.length_c   1.000
_cell.angle_alpha   90.00
_cell.angle_beta   90.00
_cell.angle_gamma   90.00
#
_symmetry.space_group_name_H-M   'P 1'
#
loop_
_entity.id
_entity.type
_entity.pdbx_description
1 polymer ?
#
loop_
_entity_poly.entity_id
_entity_poly.type
_entity_poly.pdbx_seq_one_letter_code
_entity_poly.pdbx_strand_id
1 'polypeptide(L)'
;MKQAESEEVKQVKYVDELLMSNINLIPIDNWGFDDETKEEMRTRKHRIVNSLLSDASKKKLSNAAKHLMAREVGSSFQTVTEVFNWLKHSSKGMRPRKRPLGNIQSTPEASSLTGKLGSENKEVGFAKLTKSQKRDKFTGKNFKGLLEKAEKRAERLEKIRKSNPDKAQYIEENILWNRAMNRTEGQKVKDDPVLLKKGAVKKEKVKERRKRKWDQRIDFVKRKQEKMQEKRIFNIQARKDMKKNKKLEKAREKGRIL
;
A
#
# COMPACT_ATOMS: atom_id res chain seq x y z
N MET A 1 28.85 5.58 -44.02
CA MET A 1 27.47 5.95 -44.39
C MET A 1 26.66 6.10 -43.11
N LYS A 2 26.44 7.34 -42.64
CA LYS A 2 25.56 7.59 -41.49
C LYS A 2 24.14 7.74 -42.04
N GLN A 3 23.25 6.82 -41.67
CA GLN A 3 21.84 6.91 -42.01
C GLN A 3 21.30 8.24 -41.46
N ALA A 4 20.70 9.06 -42.31
CA ALA A 4 19.95 10.22 -41.86
C ALA A 4 18.75 9.70 -41.05
N GLU A 5 18.77 9.90 -39.72
CA GLU A 5 17.64 9.54 -38.87
C GLU A 5 16.40 10.28 -39.37
N SER A 6 15.32 9.54 -39.63
CA SER A 6 14.04 10.11 -40.05
C SER A 6 13.55 11.13 -39.02
N GLU A 7 12.88 12.19 -39.48
CA GLU A 7 12.38 13.25 -38.59
C GLU A 7 11.46 12.71 -37.50
N GLU A 8 10.71 11.65 -37.80
CA GLU A 8 9.88 10.92 -36.85
C GLU A 8 10.69 10.34 -35.67
N VAL A 9 11.86 9.74 -35.94
CA VAL A 9 12.73 9.19 -34.88
C VAL A 9 13.27 10.31 -33.98
N LYS A 10 13.55 11.49 -34.55
CA LYS A 10 13.98 12.67 -33.78
C LYS A 10 12.84 13.20 -32.90
N GLN A 11 11.61 13.23 -33.42
CA GLN A 11 10.44 13.65 -32.65
C GLN A 11 10.15 12.68 -31.49
N VAL A 12 10.25 11.37 -31.72
CA VAL A 12 10.06 10.37 -30.65
C VAL A 12 11.12 10.54 -29.55
N LYS A 13 12.39 10.72 -29.92
CA LYS A 13 13.47 10.97 -28.95
C LYS A 13 13.22 12.24 -28.13
N TYR A 14 12.75 13.31 -28.78
CA TYR A 14 12.41 14.56 -28.10
C TYR A 14 11.26 14.39 -27.10
N VAL A 15 10.20 13.67 -27.49
CA VAL A 15 9.07 13.37 -26.59
C VAL A 15 9.53 12.52 -25.40
N ASP A 16 10.38 11.52 -25.64
CA ASP A 16 10.95 10.70 -24.57
C ASP A 16 11.83 11.53 -23.62
N GLU A 17 12.70 12.41 -24.13
CA GLU A 17 13.52 13.31 -23.31
C GLU A 17 12.65 14.25 -22.47
N LEU A 18 11.60 14.81 -23.06
CA LEU A 18 10.65 15.67 -22.37
C LEU A 18 9.91 14.90 -21.26
N LEU A 19 9.45 13.69 -21.57
CA LEU A 19 8.76 12.81 -20.64
C LEU A 19 9.69 12.42 -19.47
N MET A 20 10.95 12.10 -19.75
CA MET A 20 11.96 11.81 -18.73
C MET A 20 12.26 13.02 -17.83
N SER A 21 12.32 14.24 -18.40
CA SER A 21 12.51 15.47 -17.63
C SER A 21 11.34 15.74 -16.66
N ASN A 22 10.11 15.50 -17.11
CA ASN A 22 8.90 15.67 -16.30
C ASN A 22 8.82 14.63 -15.17
N ILE A 23 9.19 13.38 -15.46
CA ILE A 23 9.24 12.31 -14.47
C ILE A 23 10.24 12.62 -13.34
N ASN A 24 11.35 13.27 -13.67
CA ASN A 24 12.37 13.66 -12.69
C ASN A 24 11.94 14.77 -11.72
N LEU A 25 10.86 15.49 -12.01
CA LEU A 25 10.26 16.45 -11.07
C LEU A 25 9.56 15.75 -9.90
N ILE A 26 9.27 14.45 -10.03
CA ILE A 26 8.61 13.66 -8.98
C ILE A 26 9.68 13.09 -8.04
N PRO A 27 9.62 13.37 -6.72
CA PRO A 27 10.52 12.76 -5.76
C PRO A 27 10.45 11.22 -5.81
N ILE A 28 11.60 10.57 -5.71
CA ILE A 28 11.74 9.10 -5.79
C ILE A 28 10.85 8.39 -4.74
N ASP A 29 10.72 8.95 -3.54
CA ASP A 29 9.89 8.41 -2.47
C ASP A 29 8.39 8.42 -2.83
N ASN A 30 7.96 9.35 -3.70
CA ASN A 30 6.58 9.55 -4.13
C ASN A 30 6.23 8.84 -5.45
N TRP A 31 7.23 8.40 -6.23
CA TRP A 31 7.00 7.73 -7.51
C TRP A 31 6.33 6.35 -7.37
N GLY A 32 6.56 5.67 -6.24
CA GLY A 32 5.87 4.40 -5.94
C GLY A 32 6.56 3.14 -6.45
N PHE A 33 7.90 3.12 -6.52
CA PHE A 33 8.70 1.92 -6.79
C PHE A 33 8.33 0.72 -5.89
N ASP A 34 8.43 -0.50 -6.42
CA ASP A 34 8.16 -1.74 -5.69
C ASP A 34 9.12 -1.89 -4.49
N ASP A 35 8.65 -2.52 -3.41
CA ASP A 35 9.45 -2.68 -2.19
C ASP A 35 10.76 -3.44 -2.44
N GLU A 36 10.79 -4.36 -3.40
CA GLU A 36 11.98 -5.07 -3.87
C GLU A 36 13.00 -4.11 -4.48
N THR A 37 12.60 -3.30 -5.46
CA THR A 37 13.47 -2.31 -6.10
C THR A 37 14.03 -1.28 -5.10
N LYS A 38 13.22 -0.86 -4.12
CA LYS A 38 13.67 0.03 -3.03
C LYS A 38 14.73 -0.62 -2.16
N GLU A 39 14.62 -1.93 -1.89
CA GLU A 39 15.59 -2.67 -1.10
C GLU A 39 16.89 -2.90 -1.87
N GLU A 40 16.81 -3.14 -3.18
CA GLU A 40 18.00 -3.25 -4.03
C GLU A 40 18.75 -1.92 -4.12
N MET A 41 18.03 -0.80 -4.24
CA MET A 41 18.64 0.54 -4.18
C MET A 41 19.38 0.78 -2.85
N ARG A 42 18.81 0.35 -1.72
CA ARG A 42 19.47 0.42 -0.41
C ARG A 42 20.70 -0.49 -0.35
N THR A 43 20.57 -1.73 -0.81
CA THR A 43 21.65 -2.71 -0.81
C THR A 43 22.83 -2.22 -1.65
N ARG A 44 22.55 -1.66 -2.83
CA ARG A 44 23.56 -1.04 -3.70
C ARG A 44 24.25 0.13 -3.01
N LYS A 45 23.49 1.04 -2.40
CA LYS A 45 24.03 2.16 -1.61
C LYS A 45 24.97 1.66 -0.51
N HIS A 46 24.54 0.67 0.27
CA HIS A 46 25.37 0.09 1.32
C HIS A 46 26.62 -0.58 0.78
N ARG A 47 26.54 -1.30 -0.34
CA ARG A 47 27.68 -1.93 -1.00
C ARG A 47 28.74 -0.92 -1.43
N ILE A 48 28.34 0.16 -2.11
CA ILE A 48 29.27 1.20 -2.59
C ILE A 48 29.89 1.99 -1.43
N VAL A 49 29.08 2.34 -0.43
CA VAL A 49 29.59 3.03 0.76
C VAL A 49 30.55 2.13 1.56
N ASN A 50 30.27 0.83 1.65
CA ASN A 50 31.14 -0.13 2.34
C ASN A 50 32.41 -0.45 1.55
N SER A 51 32.41 -0.38 0.22
CA SER A 51 33.65 -0.54 -0.56
C SER A 51 34.60 0.66 -0.43
N LEU A 52 34.07 1.84 -0.13
CA LEU A 52 34.86 3.08 -0.03
C LEU A 52 35.27 3.42 1.41
N LEU A 53 34.58 2.87 2.42
CA LEU A 53 34.86 3.14 3.83
C LEU A 53 35.24 1.85 4.58
N SER A 54 36.43 1.85 5.18
CA SER A 54 36.84 0.86 6.20
C SER A 54 36.06 1.08 7.51
N ASP A 55 35.88 0.02 8.30
CA ASP A 55 35.08 0.04 9.53
C ASP A 55 35.67 0.98 10.61
N ALA A 56 36.98 1.20 10.59
CA ALA A 56 37.64 2.20 11.43
C ALA A 56 37.23 3.64 11.06
N SER A 57 37.09 3.93 9.76
CA SER A 57 36.67 5.24 9.25
C SER A 57 35.17 5.49 9.48
N LYS A 58 34.34 4.44 9.43
CA LYS A 58 32.90 4.53 9.76
C LYS A 58 32.64 4.90 11.22
N LYS A 59 33.50 4.49 12.16
CA LYS A 59 33.37 4.85 13.58
C LYS A 59 33.73 6.31 13.87
N LYS A 60 34.63 6.91 13.07
CA LYS A 60 35.08 8.30 13.25
C LYS A 60 34.14 9.35 12.63
N LEU A 61 33.39 9.00 11.58
CA LEU A 61 32.53 9.94 10.85
C LEU A 61 31.14 10.13 11.50
N SER A 62 30.70 11.39 11.58
CA SER A 62 29.34 11.75 12.03
C SER A 62 28.27 11.27 11.04
N ASN A 63 27.03 11.10 11.51
CA ASN A 63 25.92 10.68 10.64
C ASN A 63 25.66 11.69 9.50
N ALA A 64 25.83 12.98 9.76
CA ALA A 64 25.73 14.01 8.73
C ALA A 64 26.84 13.90 7.67
N ALA A 65 28.08 13.66 8.09
CA ALA A 65 29.21 13.45 7.18
C ALA A 65 29.05 12.18 6.33
N LYS A 66 28.51 11.10 6.92
CA LYS A 66 28.16 9.87 6.18
C LYS A 66 27.09 10.11 5.11
N HIS A 67 26.11 10.96 5.42
CA HIS A 67 25.06 11.33 4.46
C HIS A 67 25.57 12.22 3.33
N LEU A 68 26.48 13.17 3.61
CA LEU A 68 27.12 14.01 2.61
C LEU A 68 28.02 13.19 1.68
N MET A 69 28.88 12.34 2.25
CA MET A 69 29.72 11.42 1.48
C MET A 69 28.89 10.51 0.57
N ALA A 70 27.77 9.97 1.06
CA ALA A 70 26.89 9.14 0.24
C ALA A 70 26.25 9.90 -0.94
N ARG A 71 26.09 11.22 -0.81
CA ARG A 71 25.61 12.10 -1.89
C ARG A 71 26.71 12.43 -2.89
N GLU A 72 27.91 12.78 -2.42
CA GLU A 72 29.07 13.15 -3.26
C GLU A 72 29.59 11.97 -4.09
N VAL A 73 29.55 10.76 -3.53
CA VAL A 73 29.97 9.52 -4.21
C VAL A 73 28.97 9.07 -5.29
N GLY A 74 27.80 9.71 -5.41
CA GLY A 74 26.76 9.27 -6.36
C GLY A 74 26.14 7.92 -5.99
N SER A 75 26.23 7.51 -4.72
CA SER A 75 25.66 6.24 -4.22
C SER A 75 24.14 6.27 -4.11
N SER A 76 23.55 7.47 -4.02
CA SER A 76 22.10 7.66 -4.02
C SER A 76 21.62 8.15 -5.36
N PHE A 77 20.60 7.49 -5.91
CA PHE A 77 19.83 8.00 -7.05
C PHE A 77 19.19 9.33 -6.70
N GLN A 78 19.36 10.32 -7.57
CA GLN A 78 18.78 11.66 -7.40
C GLN A 78 17.48 11.80 -8.18
N THR A 79 17.39 11.11 -9.32
CA THR A 79 16.25 11.18 -10.24
C THR A 79 15.65 9.81 -10.53
N VAL A 80 14.37 9.80 -10.90
CA VAL A 80 13.64 8.58 -11.27
C VAL A 80 14.23 7.95 -12.54
N THR A 81 14.73 8.77 -13.48
CA THR A 81 15.43 8.30 -14.69
C THR A 81 16.69 7.52 -14.40
N GLU A 82 17.49 7.93 -13.40
CA GLU A 82 18.70 7.17 -13.03
C GLU A 82 18.35 5.78 -12.52
N VAL A 83 17.23 5.65 -11.79
CA VAL A 83 16.73 4.34 -11.34
C VAL A 83 16.30 3.49 -12.53
N PHE A 84 15.57 4.06 -13.49
CA PHE A 84 15.16 3.33 -14.70
C PHE A 84 16.35 2.90 -15.58
N ASN A 85 17.31 3.78 -15.80
CA ASN A 85 18.53 3.44 -16.55
C ASN A 85 19.31 2.34 -15.83
N TRP A 86 19.43 2.42 -14.50
CA TRP A 86 20.07 1.35 -13.74
C TRP A 86 19.31 0.02 -13.84
N LEU A 87 17.99 0.01 -13.73
CA LEU A 87 17.18 -1.20 -13.90
C LEU A 87 17.31 -1.79 -15.31
N LYS A 88 17.39 -0.95 -16.34
CA LYS A 88 17.62 -1.35 -17.74
C LYS A 88 18.94 -2.10 -17.91
N HIS A 89 19.99 -1.67 -17.21
CA HIS A 89 21.31 -2.32 -17.23
C HIS A 89 21.45 -3.48 -16.25
N SER A 90 20.64 -3.52 -15.18
CA SER A 90 20.64 -4.57 -14.16
C SER A 90 19.81 -5.80 -14.53
N SER A 91 19.29 -5.85 -15.77
CA SER A 91 18.41 -6.89 -16.31
C SER A 91 19.08 -8.28 -16.45
N LYS A 92 19.41 -8.90 -15.31
CA LYS A 92 19.17 -10.32 -15.04
C LYS A 92 17.89 -10.37 -14.20
N GLY A 93 16.73 -10.37 -14.85
CA GLY A 93 15.47 -10.71 -14.17
C GLY A 93 14.40 -9.63 -14.11
N MET A 94 14.07 -8.98 -15.23
CA MET A 94 12.69 -8.56 -15.45
C MET A 94 12.12 -9.33 -16.64
N ARG A 95 11.77 -10.60 -16.41
CA ARG A 95 10.52 -11.07 -17.03
C ARG A 95 9.43 -10.28 -16.32
N PRO A 96 8.52 -9.60 -17.03
CA PRO A 96 7.36 -9.01 -16.37
C PRO A 96 6.66 -10.16 -15.66
N ARG A 97 6.68 -10.17 -14.32
CA ARG A 97 5.86 -11.09 -13.56
C ARG A 97 4.44 -10.59 -13.80
N LYS A 98 3.80 -11.13 -14.85
CA LYS A 98 2.36 -11.03 -15.01
C LYS A 98 1.81 -11.43 -13.65
N ARG A 99 1.14 -10.49 -12.96
CA ARG A 99 0.12 -10.91 -12.00
C ARG A 99 -0.71 -11.96 -12.74
N PRO A 100 -1.12 -13.09 -12.13
CA PRO A 100 -1.97 -14.04 -12.82
C PRO A 100 -3.31 -13.36 -13.12
N LEU A 101 -3.34 -12.65 -14.25
CA LEU A 101 -4.51 -12.42 -15.06
C LEU A 101 -4.73 -13.77 -15.71
N GLY A 102 -5.91 -14.32 -15.49
CA GLY A 102 -6.32 -15.65 -15.96
C GLY A 102 -5.87 -15.88 -17.39
N ASN A 103 -5.35 -17.09 -17.60
CA ASN A 103 -4.89 -17.58 -18.89
C ASN A 103 -6.06 -17.54 -19.89
N ILE A 104 -6.09 -16.54 -20.77
CA ILE A 104 -6.79 -16.61 -22.04
C ILE A 104 -5.69 -16.67 -23.09
N GLN A 105 -5.38 -17.88 -23.53
CA GLN A 105 -4.67 -18.12 -24.78
C GLN A 105 -5.75 -18.50 -25.80
N SER A 106 -6.00 -17.62 -26.77
CA SER A 106 -6.25 -18.03 -28.16
C SER A 106 -4.89 -18.40 -28.75
N THR A 107 -4.71 -19.37 -29.64
CA THR A 107 -5.53 -19.82 -30.78
C THR A 107 -5.44 -21.35 -30.94
N PRO A 108 -6.17 -21.94 -31.91
CA PRO A 108 -5.44 -22.31 -33.13
C PRO A 108 -6.20 -21.97 -34.42
N GLU A 109 -5.39 -21.73 -35.46
CA GLU A 109 -5.78 -21.64 -36.85
C GLU A 109 -6.38 -22.97 -37.35
N ALA A 110 -7.15 -22.85 -38.43
CA ALA A 110 -8.09 -23.83 -38.96
C ALA A 110 -7.46 -25.08 -39.61
N SER A 111 -8.34 -26.08 -39.80
CA SER A 111 -8.28 -27.34 -40.59
C SER A 111 -8.27 -28.58 -39.67
N SER A 112 -9.10 -29.62 -39.82
CA SER A 112 -10.05 -30.05 -40.85
C SER A 112 -11.01 -31.12 -40.29
N LEU A 113 -12.24 -31.17 -40.82
CA LEU A 113 -13.10 -32.35 -41.06
C LEU A 113 -13.65 -33.25 -39.91
N THR A 114 -14.99 -33.28 -39.86
CA THR A 114 -15.91 -34.43 -39.62
C THR A 114 -16.18 -34.95 -38.20
N GLY A 115 -17.46 -35.01 -37.79
CA GLY A 115 -17.95 -36.04 -36.84
C GLY A 115 -18.96 -35.63 -35.77
N LYS A 116 -20.23 -35.44 -36.18
CA LYS A 116 -21.51 -35.64 -35.45
C LYS A 116 -21.45 -36.27 -34.03
N LEU A 117 -21.94 -35.57 -33.00
CA LEU A 117 -23.06 -35.96 -32.09
C LEU A 117 -23.12 -35.03 -30.85
N GLY A 118 -24.33 -34.69 -30.42
CA GLY A 118 -24.62 -33.58 -29.51
C GLY A 118 -24.21 -33.76 -28.05
N SER A 119 -23.88 -32.64 -27.42
CA SER A 119 -23.99 -32.42 -25.98
C SER A 119 -24.18 -30.91 -25.75
N GLU A 120 -25.27 -30.56 -25.08
CA GLU A 120 -25.64 -29.17 -24.79
C GLU A 120 -24.58 -28.50 -23.91
N ASN A 121 -23.83 -27.56 -24.48
CA ASN A 121 -22.95 -26.66 -23.77
C ASN A 121 -23.77 -25.69 -22.91
N LYS A 122 -23.92 -25.98 -21.61
CA LYS A 122 -24.29 -24.97 -20.63
C LYS A 122 -23.10 -24.03 -20.43
N GLU A 123 -23.25 -22.81 -20.92
CA GLU A 123 -22.39 -21.67 -20.60
C GLU A 123 -22.11 -21.62 -19.08
N VAL A 124 -20.84 -21.67 -18.70
CA VAL A 124 -20.42 -21.56 -17.29
C VAL A 124 -20.49 -20.09 -16.88
N GLY A 125 -21.71 -19.59 -16.73
CA GLY A 125 -21.96 -18.38 -15.97
C GLY A 125 -21.62 -18.62 -14.50
N PHE A 126 -21.10 -17.61 -13.80
CA PHE A 126 -20.93 -17.64 -12.34
C PHE A 126 -22.29 -17.91 -11.68
N ALA A 127 -22.60 -19.18 -11.41
CA ALA A 127 -23.86 -19.58 -10.81
C ALA A 127 -24.02 -18.84 -9.47
N LYS A 128 -25.08 -18.04 -9.36
CA LYS A 128 -25.41 -17.34 -8.11
C LYS A 128 -25.62 -18.40 -7.03
N LEU A 129 -24.80 -18.36 -5.96
CA LEU A 129 -24.99 -19.26 -4.82
C LEU A 129 -26.44 -19.21 -4.33
N THR A 130 -27.00 -20.39 -4.05
CA THR A 130 -28.32 -20.54 -3.47
C THR A 130 -28.38 -19.90 -2.08
N LYS A 131 -29.60 -19.59 -1.60
CA LYS A 131 -29.78 -18.99 -0.27
C LYS A 131 -29.22 -19.88 0.83
N SER A 132 -29.32 -21.21 0.70
CA SER A 132 -28.76 -22.18 1.65
C SER A 132 -27.22 -22.13 1.65
N GLN A 133 -26.60 -22.17 0.47
CA GLN A 133 -25.14 -22.08 0.33
C GLN A 133 -24.58 -20.77 0.91
N LYS A 134 -25.28 -19.64 0.76
CA LYS A 134 -24.87 -18.36 1.35
C LYS A 134 -24.93 -18.34 2.88
N ARG A 135 -25.89 -19.07 3.48
CA ARG A 135 -25.99 -19.17 4.95
C ARG A 135 -24.81 -19.93 5.53
N ASP A 136 -24.46 -21.05 4.92
CA ASP A 136 -23.40 -21.94 5.42
C ASP A 136 -21.99 -21.55 4.92
N LYS A 137 -21.90 -20.42 4.19
CA LYS A 137 -20.62 -19.82 3.79
C LYS A 137 -20.02 -19.00 4.93
N PHE A 138 -19.07 -19.60 5.63
CA PHE A 138 -18.27 -19.00 6.70
C PHE A 138 -16.89 -18.56 6.21
N THR A 139 -16.88 -17.68 5.22
CA THR A 139 -15.65 -17.14 4.62
C THR A 139 -15.58 -15.62 4.76
N GLY A 140 -14.37 -15.07 4.63
CA GLY A 140 -14.15 -13.62 4.63
C GLY A 140 -13.66 -13.05 5.96
N LYS A 141 -13.84 -11.73 6.14
CA LYS A 141 -13.27 -10.96 7.26
C LYS A 141 -14.35 -10.28 8.13
N ASN A 142 -15.63 -10.56 7.91
CA ASN A 142 -16.72 -9.93 8.66
C ASN A 142 -17.01 -10.70 9.95
N PHE A 143 -16.13 -10.58 10.94
CA PHE A 143 -16.18 -11.38 12.17
C PHE A 143 -17.50 -11.25 12.96
N LYS A 144 -18.11 -10.06 13.02
CA LYS A 144 -19.43 -9.87 13.66
C LYS A 144 -20.55 -10.65 12.93
N GLY A 145 -20.64 -10.48 11.61
CA GLY A 145 -21.64 -11.21 10.82
C GLY A 145 -21.38 -12.72 10.77
N LEU A 146 -20.12 -13.16 10.82
CA LEU A 146 -19.78 -14.59 10.93
C LEU A 146 -20.18 -15.16 12.29
N LEU A 147 -20.02 -14.39 13.37
CA LEU A 147 -20.44 -14.79 14.71
C LEU A 147 -21.96 -14.95 14.77
N GLU A 148 -22.71 -13.97 14.28
CA GLU A 148 -24.17 -14.03 14.21
C GLU A 148 -24.66 -15.23 13.37
N LYS A 149 -23.97 -15.54 12.27
CA LYS A 149 -24.26 -16.75 11.48
C LYS A 149 -24.01 -18.04 12.25
N ALA A 150 -22.93 -18.10 13.04
CA ALA A 150 -22.60 -19.27 13.84
C ALA A 150 -23.65 -19.49 14.93
N GLU A 151 -24.06 -18.42 15.63
CA GLU A 151 -25.11 -18.44 16.65
C GLU A 151 -26.46 -18.88 16.04
N LYS A 152 -26.89 -18.26 14.94
CA LYS A 152 -28.11 -18.67 14.21
C LYS A 152 -28.06 -20.10 13.67
N ARG A 153 -26.88 -20.66 13.43
CA ARG A 153 -26.75 -22.07 13.01
C ARG A 153 -26.92 -23.00 14.20
N ALA A 154 -26.29 -22.68 15.33
CA ALA A 154 -26.44 -23.43 16.58
C ALA A 154 -27.90 -23.44 17.06
N GLU A 155 -28.56 -22.29 17.10
CA GLU A 155 -29.99 -22.20 17.49
C GLU A 155 -30.90 -23.04 16.59
N ARG A 156 -30.62 -23.10 15.27
CA ARG A 156 -31.38 -23.94 14.34
C ARG A 156 -31.18 -25.43 14.62
N LEU A 157 -29.95 -25.85 14.88
CA LEU A 157 -29.64 -27.23 15.24
C LEU A 157 -30.30 -27.61 16.57
N GLU A 158 -30.28 -26.74 17.58
CA GLU A 158 -30.98 -26.97 18.85
C GLU A 158 -32.50 -27.10 18.68
N LYS A 159 -33.12 -26.23 17.86
CA LYS A 159 -34.56 -26.33 17.55
C LYS A 159 -34.90 -27.65 16.87
N ILE A 160 -34.08 -28.10 15.91
CA ILE A 160 -34.28 -29.38 15.23
C ILE A 160 -34.08 -30.54 16.22
N ARG A 161 -33.05 -30.48 17.06
CA ARG A 161 -32.74 -31.50 18.07
C ARG A 161 -33.87 -31.71 19.08
N LYS A 162 -34.57 -30.63 19.46
CA LYS A 162 -35.77 -30.69 20.33
C LYS A 162 -36.96 -31.38 19.66
N SER A 163 -37.09 -31.27 18.34
CA SER A 163 -38.23 -31.84 17.59
C SER A 163 -37.93 -33.25 17.07
N ASN A 164 -36.72 -33.47 16.55
CA ASN A 164 -36.28 -34.71 15.89
C ASN A 164 -34.76 -34.90 16.09
N PRO A 165 -34.32 -35.76 17.02
CA PRO A 165 -32.90 -35.95 17.31
C PRO A 165 -32.13 -36.57 16.13
N ASP A 166 -32.70 -37.56 15.44
CA ASP A 166 -32.03 -38.27 14.35
C ASP A 166 -31.74 -37.36 13.15
N LYS A 167 -32.71 -36.49 12.81
CA LYS A 167 -32.54 -35.47 11.77
C LYS A 167 -31.46 -34.46 12.14
N ALA A 168 -31.31 -34.12 13.42
CA ALA A 168 -30.26 -33.22 13.87
C ALA A 168 -28.87 -33.84 13.71
N GLN A 169 -28.71 -35.12 14.09
CA GLN A 169 -27.46 -35.86 13.92
C GLN A 169 -27.03 -35.95 12.45
N TYR A 170 -27.97 -36.32 11.56
CA TYR A 170 -27.69 -36.36 10.12
C TYR A 170 -27.24 -35.01 9.55
N ILE A 171 -27.83 -33.90 10.03
CA ILE A 171 -27.42 -32.56 9.61
C ILE A 171 -26.03 -32.22 10.18
N GLU A 172 -25.75 -32.53 11.44
CA GLU A 172 -24.43 -32.31 12.06
C GLU A 172 -23.31 -33.06 11.33
N GLU A 173 -23.54 -34.32 10.97
CA GLU A 173 -22.61 -35.14 10.19
C GLU A 173 -22.35 -34.56 8.80
N ASN A 174 -23.42 -34.18 8.09
CA ASN A 174 -23.28 -33.52 6.79
C ASN A 174 -22.49 -32.21 6.88
N ILE A 175 -22.70 -31.44 7.95
CA ILE A 175 -21.96 -30.20 8.19
C ILE A 175 -20.47 -30.51 8.41
N LEU A 176 -20.16 -31.55 9.17
CA LEU A 176 -18.78 -31.97 9.44
C LEU A 176 -18.06 -32.41 8.16
N TRP A 177 -18.72 -33.26 7.36
CA TRP A 177 -18.19 -33.71 6.07
C TRP A 177 -17.99 -32.56 5.09
N ASN A 178 -18.98 -31.66 4.95
CA ASN A 178 -18.84 -30.48 4.11
C ASN A 178 -17.72 -29.54 4.61
N ARG A 179 -17.53 -29.41 5.94
CA ARG A 179 -16.41 -28.62 6.50
C ARG A 179 -15.06 -29.25 6.16
N ALA A 180 -14.94 -30.58 6.24
CA ALA A 180 -13.74 -31.29 5.85
C ALA A 180 -13.45 -31.11 4.35
N MET A 181 -14.45 -31.30 3.49
CA MET A 181 -14.32 -31.16 2.04
C MET A 181 -13.96 -29.73 1.61
N ASN A 182 -14.59 -28.71 2.20
CA ASN A 182 -14.23 -27.32 1.91
C ASN A 182 -12.80 -26.99 2.34
N ARG A 183 -12.29 -27.62 3.41
CA ARG A 183 -10.90 -27.44 3.85
C ARG A 183 -9.91 -28.11 2.91
N THR A 184 -10.22 -29.31 2.41
CA THR A 184 -9.37 -30.01 1.43
C THR A 184 -9.33 -29.28 0.10
N GLU A 185 -10.45 -28.65 -0.32
CA GLU A 185 -10.51 -27.72 -1.46
C GLU A 185 -9.68 -26.44 -1.24
N GLY A 186 -9.20 -26.18 -0.01
CA GLY A 186 -8.38 -25.02 0.36
C GLY A 186 -9.19 -23.82 0.84
N GLN A 187 -10.50 -23.95 1.04
CA GLN A 187 -11.31 -22.87 1.61
C GLN A 187 -11.03 -22.69 3.11
N LYS A 188 -10.78 -21.45 3.52
CA LYS A 188 -10.59 -21.07 4.93
C LYS A 188 -11.93 -20.92 5.65
N VAL A 189 -12.47 -22.04 6.12
CA VAL A 189 -13.72 -22.14 6.89
C VAL A 189 -13.54 -21.57 8.31
N LYS A 190 -14.33 -20.56 8.70
CA LYS A 190 -14.21 -19.81 9.96
C LYS A 190 -15.51 -19.85 10.76
N ASP A 191 -15.74 -20.96 11.45
CA ASP A 191 -17.02 -21.25 12.11
C ASP A 191 -16.93 -21.18 13.63
N ASP A 192 -15.71 -21.11 14.18
CA ASP A 192 -15.49 -21.24 15.63
C ASP A 192 -15.83 -19.92 16.37
N PRO A 193 -16.85 -19.90 17.25
CA PRO A 193 -17.39 -18.66 17.82
C PRO A 193 -16.38 -17.92 18.70
N VAL A 194 -15.54 -18.64 19.44
CA VAL A 194 -14.49 -18.05 20.30
C VAL A 194 -13.46 -17.28 19.48
N LEU A 195 -13.03 -17.84 18.34
CA LEU A 195 -12.07 -17.18 17.45
C LEU A 195 -12.72 -16.01 16.70
N LEU A 196 -13.99 -16.12 16.34
CA LEU A 196 -14.75 -15.03 15.72
C LEU A 196 -14.89 -13.83 16.68
N LYS A 197 -15.22 -14.07 17.97
CA LYS A 197 -15.25 -13.04 19.02
C LYS A 197 -13.88 -12.36 19.17
N LYS A 198 -12.79 -13.13 19.31
CA LYS A 198 -11.42 -12.60 19.37
C LYS A 198 -11.05 -11.78 18.12
N GLY A 199 -11.44 -12.25 16.95
CA GLY A 199 -11.23 -11.55 15.67
C GLY A 199 -11.97 -10.22 15.58
N ALA A 200 -13.20 -10.17 16.10
CA ALA A 200 -13.99 -8.94 16.17
C ALA A 200 -13.31 -7.89 17.08
N VAL A 201 -12.93 -8.28 18.29
CA VAL A 201 -12.21 -7.40 19.25
C VAL A 201 -10.89 -6.89 18.65
N LYS A 202 -10.11 -7.77 18.01
CA LYS A 202 -8.85 -7.37 17.36
C LYS A 202 -9.08 -6.33 16.27
N LYS A 203 -10.15 -6.47 15.48
CA LYS A 203 -10.52 -5.47 14.47
C LYS A 203 -10.87 -4.12 15.10
N GLU A 204 -11.61 -4.12 16.19
CA GLU A 204 -11.98 -2.89 16.90
C GLU A 204 -10.75 -2.18 17.46
N LYS A 205 -9.85 -2.90 18.14
CA LYS A 205 -8.57 -2.33 18.61
C LYS A 205 -7.72 -1.73 17.49
N VAL A 206 -7.71 -2.37 16.31
CA VAL A 206 -7.01 -1.81 15.14
C VAL A 206 -7.66 -0.51 14.65
N LYS A 207 -9.00 -0.42 14.65
CA LYS A 207 -9.73 0.80 14.29
C LYS A 207 -9.44 1.92 15.30
N GLU A 208 -9.48 1.61 16.58
CA GLU A 208 -9.19 2.58 17.65
C GLU A 208 -7.76 3.12 17.55
N ARG A 209 -6.76 2.25 17.35
CA ARG A 209 -5.38 2.68 17.12
C ARG A 209 -5.24 3.59 15.90
N ARG A 210 -5.98 3.31 14.82
CA ARG A 210 -5.99 4.18 13.62
C ARG A 210 -6.62 5.53 13.92
N LYS A 211 -7.75 5.55 14.64
CA LYS A 211 -8.41 6.77 15.10
C LYS A 211 -7.45 7.63 15.93
N ARG A 212 -6.85 7.06 16.99
CA ARG A 212 -5.88 7.76 17.84
C ARG A 212 -4.71 8.36 17.06
N LYS A 213 -4.15 7.60 16.09
CA LYS A 213 -3.06 8.11 15.23
C LYS A 213 -3.52 9.25 14.33
N TRP A 214 -4.78 9.23 13.89
CA TRP A 214 -5.34 10.30 13.08
C TRP A 214 -5.57 11.56 13.92
N ASP A 215 -6.15 11.40 15.11
CA ASP A 215 -6.38 12.50 16.06
C ASP A 215 -5.05 13.17 16.44
N GLN A 216 -4.00 12.38 16.74
CA GLN A 216 -2.65 12.90 16.99
C GLN A 216 -2.07 13.70 15.82
N ARG A 217 -2.37 13.32 14.57
CA ARG A 217 -1.91 14.06 13.39
C ARG A 217 -2.64 15.40 13.27
N ILE A 218 -3.95 15.41 13.51
CA ILE A 218 -4.76 16.63 13.52
C ILE A 218 -4.24 17.58 14.59
N ASP A 219 -4.07 17.10 15.83
CA ASP A 219 -3.56 17.90 16.95
C ASP A 219 -2.17 18.47 16.65
N PHE A 220 -1.29 17.66 16.06
CA PHE A 220 0.04 18.11 15.67
C PHE A 220 -0.01 19.24 14.63
N VAL A 221 -0.86 19.11 13.61
CA VAL A 221 -1.04 20.16 12.59
C VAL A 221 -1.61 21.42 13.22
N LYS A 222 -2.63 21.30 14.06
CA LYS A 222 -3.25 22.43 14.77
C LYS A 222 -2.23 23.19 15.63
N ARG A 223 -1.48 22.48 16.46
CA ARG A 223 -0.39 23.07 17.29
C ARG A 223 0.67 23.76 16.44
N LYS A 224 1.03 23.18 15.29
CA LYS A 224 2.00 23.78 14.37
C LYS A 224 1.46 25.08 13.77
N GLN A 225 0.19 25.12 13.39
CA GLN A 225 -0.47 26.32 12.89
C GLN A 225 -0.56 27.41 13.97
N GLU A 226 -1.01 27.06 15.18
CA GLU A 226 -1.07 27.97 16.33
C GLU A 226 0.30 28.57 16.64
N LYS A 227 1.35 27.74 16.74
CA LYS A 227 2.72 28.22 16.99
C LYS A 227 3.23 29.18 15.92
N MET A 228 2.89 28.96 14.65
CA MET A 228 3.27 29.89 13.58
C MET A 228 2.50 31.21 13.68
N GLN A 229 1.23 31.15 14.05
CA GLN A 229 0.39 32.33 14.23
C GLN A 229 0.83 33.15 15.46
N GLU A 230 1.14 32.51 16.58
CA GLU A 230 1.71 33.14 17.78
C GLU A 230 3.01 33.89 17.45
N LYS A 231 3.93 33.23 16.73
CA LYS A 231 5.18 33.87 16.27
C LYS A 231 4.90 35.09 15.39
N ARG A 232 3.90 35.00 14.51
CA ARG A 232 3.51 36.13 13.65
C ARG A 232 2.96 37.29 14.47
N ILE A 233 2.08 37.02 15.44
CA ILE A 233 1.50 38.04 16.33
C ILE A 233 2.60 38.70 17.15
N PHE A 234 3.48 37.90 17.76
CA PHE A 234 4.63 38.39 18.53
C PHE A 234 5.52 39.32 17.70
N ASN A 235 5.90 38.90 16.49
CA ASN A 235 6.73 39.72 15.60
C ASN A 235 6.03 41.02 15.17
N ILE A 236 4.71 41.00 14.98
CA ILE A 236 3.93 42.19 14.65
C ILE A 236 3.88 43.15 15.85
N GLN A 237 3.67 42.64 17.07
CA GLN A 237 3.70 43.44 18.30
C GLN A 237 5.08 44.07 18.51
N ALA A 238 6.14 43.27 18.45
CA ALA A 238 7.51 43.77 18.56
C ALA A 238 7.80 44.89 17.55
N ARG A 239 7.35 44.76 16.29
CA ARG A 239 7.48 45.84 15.29
C ARG A 239 6.67 47.10 15.64
N LYS A 240 5.47 46.95 16.19
CA LYS A 240 4.64 48.08 16.65
C LYS A 240 5.32 48.78 17.83
N ASP A 241 5.85 48.03 18.78
CA ASP A 241 6.49 48.57 19.97
C ASP A 241 7.82 49.24 19.65
N MET A 242 8.64 48.66 18.76
CA MET A 242 9.84 49.34 18.25
C MET A 242 9.50 50.69 17.58
N LYS A 243 8.42 50.77 16.80
CA LYS A 243 7.97 52.04 16.19
C LYS A 243 7.52 53.05 17.25
N LYS A 244 6.83 52.61 18.30
CA LYS A 244 6.41 53.47 19.42
C LYS A 244 7.64 53.97 20.20
N ASN A 245 8.54 53.07 20.57
CA ASN A 245 9.77 53.39 21.31
C ASN A 245 10.65 54.36 20.53
N LYS A 246 10.85 54.14 19.22
CA LYS A 246 11.60 55.08 18.36
C LYS A 246 10.95 56.47 18.26
N LYS A 247 9.61 56.56 18.34
CA LYS A 247 8.90 57.85 18.41
C LYS A 247 9.10 58.52 19.77
N LEU A 248 9.05 57.75 20.86
CA LEU A 248 9.30 58.18 22.23
C LEU A 248 10.74 58.69 22.41
N GLU A 249 11.74 57.95 21.95
CA GLU A 249 13.16 58.34 21.97
C GLU A 249 13.37 59.67 21.24
N LYS A 250 12.85 59.80 20.01
CA LYS A 250 12.93 61.06 19.26
C LYS A 250 12.24 62.25 19.95
N ALA A 251 11.21 62.00 20.76
CA ALA A 251 10.53 63.04 21.51
C ALA A 251 11.33 63.44 22.77
N ARG A 252 11.97 62.48 23.43
CA ARG A 252 12.92 62.71 24.54
C ARG A 252 14.16 63.48 24.09
N GLU A 253 14.78 63.09 22.96
CA GLU A 253 15.93 63.81 22.36
C GLU A 253 15.59 65.28 22.04
N LYS A 254 14.32 65.56 21.71
CA LYS A 254 13.82 66.91 21.43
C LYS A 254 13.31 67.65 22.67
N GLY A 255 13.47 67.09 23.87
CA GLY A 255 13.01 67.68 25.13
C GLY A 255 11.49 67.82 25.27
N ARG A 256 10.69 67.12 24.45
CA ARG A 256 9.21 67.19 24.48
C ARG A 256 8.59 66.28 25.54
N ILE A 257 9.37 65.34 26.06
CA ILE A 257 8.98 64.37 27.08
C ILE A 257 10.21 64.23 27.99
N LEU A 258 10.00 64.32 29.31
CA LEU A 258 11.04 64.10 30.32
C LEU A 258 11.52 62.64 30.33
#